data_AF-A0AAV6YVU0-F1
#
_entry.id   AF-A0AAV6YVU0-F1
#
_cell.length_a   1.000
_cell.length_b   1.000
_cell.length_c   1.000
_cell.angle_alpha   90.00
_cell.angle_beta   90.00
_cell.angle_gamma   90.00
#
_symmetry.space_group_name_H-M   'P 1'
#
loop_
_entity.id
_entity.type
_entity.pdbx_description
1 polymer ?
#
loop_
_entity_poly.entity_id
_entity_poly.type
_entity_poly.pdbx_seq_one_letter_code
_entity_poly.pdbx_strand_id
1 'polypeptide(L)' 'MKVGKLQLHLGKFPEAMITLKQAFEIMKVTHGRDHGLTQNLLKLLGECEMEMKTT' A
#
# COMPACT_ATOMS: atom_id res chain seq x y z
N MET A 1 4.71 0.40 5.46
CA MET A 1 4.32 1.50 4.54
C MET A 1 5.47 2.05 3.72
N LYS A 2 6.57 2.55 4.32
CA LYS A 2 7.67 3.24 3.58
C LYS A 2 8.30 2.39 2.47
N VAL A 3 8.62 1.12 2.74
CA VAL A 3 9.20 0.20 1.74
C VAL A 3 8.24 -0.03 0.56
N GLY A 4 6.97 -0.32 0.85
CA GLY A 4 5.93 -0.48 -0.19
C GLY A 4 5.77 0.75 -1.07
N LYS A 5 5.83 1.96 -0.49
CA LYS A 5 5.80 3.22 -1.26
C LYS A 5 7.02 3.36 -2.18
N LEU A 6 8.21 2.99 -1.72
CA LEU A 6 9.42 3.02 -2.56
C LEU A 6 9.34 2.01 -3.70
N GLN A 7 8.89 0.79 -3.44
CA GLN A 7 8.70 -0.24 -4.46
C GLN A 7 7.71 0.22 -5.54
N LEU A 8 6.60 0.86 -5.13
CA LEU A 8 5.60 1.43 -6.04
C LEU A 8 6.25 2.47 -6.99
N HIS A 9 6.99 3.45 -6.44
CA HIS A 9 7.65 4.47 -7.25
C HIS A 9 8.79 3.93 -8.14
N LEU A 10 9.32 2.75 -7.84
CA LEU A 10 10.31 2.05 -8.66
C LEU A 10 9.69 1.11 -9.69
N GLY A 11 8.36 1.07 -9.83
CA GLY A 11 7.64 0.19 -10.76
C GLY A 11 7.63 -1.29 -10.33
N LYS A 12 8.04 -1.60 -9.10
CA LYS A 12 8.05 -2.97 -8.54
C LYS A 12 6.68 -3.33 -7.97
N PHE A 13 5.66 -3.34 -8.82
CA PHE A 13 4.28 -3.40 -8.40
C PHE A 13 3.90 -4.69 -7.64
N PRO A 14 4.33 -5.90 -8.05
CA PRO A 14 4.04 -7.11 -7.28
C PRO A 14 4.59 -7.06 -5.85
N GLU A 15 5.83 -6.61 -5.69
CA GLU A 15 6.49 -6.48 -4.38
C GLU A 15 5.88 -5.36 -3.54
N ALA A 16 5.53 -4.23 -4.18
CA ALA A 16 4.81 -3.14 -3.54
C ALA A 16 3.47 -3.62 -2.98
N MET A 17 2.69 -4.37 -3.77
CA MET A 17 1.38 -4.87 -3.37
C MET A 17 1.47 -5.77 -2.12
N ILE A 18 2.42 -6.72 -2.11
CA ILE A 18 2.65 -7.60 -0.95
C ILE A 18 2.98 -6.77 0.29
N THR A 19 3.93 -5.84 0.16
CA THR A 19 4.43 -5.03 1.28
C THR A 19 3.37 -4.06 1.82
N LEU A 20 2.56 -3.46 0.92
CA LEU A 20 1.47 -2.55 1.29
C LEU A 20 0.33 -3.30 2.00
N LYS A 21 -0.02 -4.52 1.56
CA LYS A 21 -1.02 -5.36 2.25
C LYS A 21 -0.58 -5.76 3.65
N GLN A 22 0.68 -6.18 3.82
CA GLN A 22 1.23 -6.47 5.15
C GLN A 22 1.19 -5.24 6.07
N ALA A 23 1.52 -4.06 5.54
CA ALA A 23 1.41 -2.82 6.30
C ALA A 23 -0.04 -2.53 6.71
N PHE A 24 -1.03 -2.88 5.86
CA PHE A 24 -2.43 -2.61 6.15
C PHE A 24 -2.95 -3.47 7.30
N GLU A 25 -2.61 -4.77 7.33
CA GLU A 25 -3.01 -5.65 8.44
C GLU A 25 -2.47 -5.14 9.79
N ILE A 26 -1.23 -4.66 9.83
CA ILE A 26 -0.64 -4.09 11.05
C ILE A 26 -1.33 -2.76 11.42
N MET A 27 -1.55 -1.88 10.45
CA MET A 27 -2.10 -0.54 10.70
C MET A 27 -3.59 -0.55 11.04
N LYS A 28 -4.35 -1.50 10.49
CA LYS A 28 -5.74 -1.74 10.86
C LYS A 28 -5.89 -2.02 12.36
N VAL A 29 -4.96 -2.77 12.96
CA VAL A 29 -4.98 -3.11 14.39
C VAL A 29 -4.41 -1.97 15.24
N THR A 30 -3.29 -1.39 14.83
CA THR A 30 -2.56 -0.41 15.66
C THR A 30 -3.13 1.01 15.63
N HIS A 31 -3.68 1.44 14.49
CA HIS A 31 -4.20 2.79 14.30
C HIS A 31 -5.73 2.81 14.11
N GLY A 32 -6.30 1.69 13.67
CA GLY A 32 -7.69 1.62 13.25
C GLY A 32 -7.87 1.89 11.75
N ARG A 33 -9.00 1.45 11.22
CA ARG A 33 -9.30 1.53 9.77
C ARG A 33 -9.49 2.98 9.30
N ASP A 34 -10.10 3.81 10.13
CA ASP A 34 -10.47 5.20 9.76
C ASP A 34 -9.35 6.21 10.05
N HIS A 35 -8.23 5.76 10.63
CA HIS A 35 -7.09 6.61 10.89
C HIS A 35 -6.46 7.12 9.58
N GLY A 36 -6.08 8.40 9.55
CA GLY A 36 -5.59 9.04 8.32
C GLY A 36 -4.39 8.33 7.67
N LEU A 37 -3.47 7.77 8.45
CA LEU A 37 -2.36 6.97 7.91
C LEU A 37 -2.82 5.66 7.26
N THR A 38 -3.84 5.01 7.81
CA THR A 38 -4.43 3.79 7.23
C THR A 38 -5.17 4.13 5.93
N GLN A 39 -5.85 5.27 5.89
CA GLN A 39 -6.50 5.77 4.66
C GLN A 39 -5.48 6.13 3.56
N ASN A 40 -4.36 6.75 3.92
CA ASN A 40 -3.27 7.00 2.96
C ASN A 40 -2.68 5.71 2.41
N LEU A 41 -2.57 4.67 3.25
CA LEU A 41 -2.12 3.35 2.79
C LEU A 41 -3.12 2.69 1.84
N LEU A 42 -4.43 2.82 2.09
CA LEU A 42 -5.46 2.33 1.17
C LEU A 42 -5.39 3.00 -0.21
N LYS A 43 -5.08 4.31 -0.26
CA LYS A 43 -4.84 5.02 -1.53
C LYS A 43 -3.66 4.42 -2.29
N LEU A 44 -2.54 4.17 -1.62
CA LEU A 44 -1.36 3.54 -2.24
C LEU A 44 -1.65 2.13 -2.76
N LEU A 45 -2.51 1.36 -2.07
CA LEU A 45 -2.95 0.05 -2.54
C LEU A 45 -3.78 0.17 -3.83
N GLY A 46 -4.71 1.14 -3.88
CA GLY A 46 -5.51 1.42 -5.08
C GLY A 46 -4.65 1.87 -6.26
N GLU A 47 -3.69 2.77 -6.03
CA GLU A 47 -2.71 3.20 -7.05
C GLU A 47 -1.92 1.99 -7.58
N CYS A 48 -1.37 1.16 -6.69
CA CYS A 48 -0.62 -0.03 -7.08
C CYS A 48 -1.48 -1.02 -7.90
N GLU A 49 -2.75 -1.21 -7.54
CA GLU A 49 -3.65 -2.09 -8.29
C GLU A 49 -3.97 -1.56 -9.69
N MET A 50 -4.11 -0.24 -9.84
CA MET A 50 -4.31 0.39 -11.14
C MET A 50 -3.09 0.22 -12.04
N GLU A 51 -1.89 0.49 -11.52
CA GLU A 51 -0.63 0.37 -12.27
C GLU A 51 -0.36 -1.07 -12.75
N MET A 52 -0.72 -2.07 -11.92
CA MET A 52 -0.63 -3.49 -12.30
C MET A 52 -1.60 -3.89 -13.42
N LYS A 53 -2.68 -3.14 -13.65
CA LYS A 53 -3.65 -3.40 -14.73
C LYS A 53 -3.26 -2.70 -16.04
N THR A 54 -2.47 -1.63 -15.95
CA THR A 54 -2.01 -0.85 -17.10
C THR A 54 -0.66 -1.29 -17.66
N THR A 55 0.05 -2.18 -16.97
CA THR A 55 1.33 -2.77 -17.36
C THR A 55 1.14 -4.22 -17.81
#